data_AF-A0AAJ1TXD4-F1
#
_entry.id   AF-A0AAJ1TXD4-F1
#
_cell.length_a   1.000
_cell.length_b   1.000
_cell.length_c   1.000
_cell.angle_alpha   90.00
_cell.angle_beta   90.00
_cell.angle_gamma   90.00
#
_symmetry.space_group_name_H-M   'P 1'
#
loop_
_entity.id
_entity.type
_entity.pdbx_description
1 polymer ?
#
loop_
_entity_poly.entity_id
_entity_poly.type
_entity_poly.pdbx_seq_one_letter_code
_entity_poly.pdbx_strand_id
1 'polypeptide(L)' 'MFDTAQAVLAAYADRIRRVSGEAELAPGIRALPLPGHTPGHMGVLIADASERLLIWGDIVHS' A
#
# COMPACT_ATOMS: atom_id res chain seq x y z
N MET A 1 19.64 11.17 -7.06
CA MET A 1 18.63 11.75 -6.12
C MET A 1 17.47 10.78 -5.87
N PHE A 2 17.71 9.46 -5.85
CA PHE A 2 16.78 8.47 -5.28
C PHE A 2 17.56 7.27 -4.74
N ASP A 3 18.84 7.47 -4.45
CA ASP A 3 19.84 6.41 -4.37
C ASP A 3 19.52 5.48 -3.19
N THR A 4 19.05 6.05 -2.07
CA THR A 4 18.51 5.29 -0.94
C THR A 4 17.28 4.46 -1.32
N ALA A 5 16.30 5.05 -2.01
CA ALA A 5 15.09 4.35 -2.43
C ALA A 5 15.40 3.21 -3.41
N GLN A 6 16.31 3.45 -4.35
CA GLN A 6 16.80 2.44 -5.29
C GLN A 6 17.54 1.31 -4.57
N ALA A 7 18.42 1.62 -3.61
CA ALA A 7 19.13 0.62 -2.82
C ALA A 7 18.18 -0.26 -2.00
N VAL A 8 17.15 0.33 -1.38
CA VAL A 8 16.11 -0.42 -0.65
C VAL A 8 15.35 -1.35 -1.58
N LEU A 9 14.90 -0.87 -2.75
CA LEU A 9 14.20 -1.73 -3.72
C LEU A 9 15.08 -2.89 -4.21
N ALA A 10 16.37 -2.65 -4.44
CA ALA A 10 17.32 -3.69 -4.85
C ALA A 10 17.52 -4.75 -3.76
N ALA A 11 17.61 -4.34 -2.49
CA ALA A 11 17.81 -5.25 -1.36
C ALA A 11 16.66 -6.25 -1.13
N TYR A 12 15.46 -5.95 -1.65
CA TYR A 12 14.27 -6.81 -1.52
C TYR A 12 13.72 -7.27 -2.88
N ALA A 13 14.53 -7.23 -3.95
CA ALA A 13 14.03 -7.43 -5.32
C ALA A 13 13.25 -8.75 -5.52
N ASP A 14 13.66 -9.82 -4.85
CA ASP A 14 13.03 -11.15 -4.86
C ASP A 14 11.89 -11.31 -3.84
N ARG A 15 11.69 -10.33 -2.96
CA ARG A 15 10.66 -10.30 -1.91
C ARG A 15 9.57 -9.27 -2.17
N ILE A 16 9.54 -8.66 -3.36
CA ILE A 16 8.54 -7.66 -3.75
C ILE A 16 7.48 -8.29 -4.66
N ARG A 17 6.23 -8.29 -4.19
CA ARG A 17 5.06 -8.46 -5.06
C ARG A 17 4.48 -7.08 -5.40
N ARG A 18 4.50 -6.73 -6.69
CA ARG A 18 3.88 -5.49 -7.17
C ARG A 18 2.37 -5.64 -7.20
N VAL A 19 1.66 -4.57 -6.85
CA VAL A 19 0.20 -4.50 -6.81
C VAL A 19 -0.22 -3.25 -7.58
N SER A 20 -1.34 -3.32 -8.29
CA SER A 20 -1.88 -2.23 -9.08
C SER A 20 -3.40 -2.15 -8.92
N GLY A 21 -3.92 -0.93 -8.84
CA GLY A 21 -5.35 -0.72 -8.64
C GLY A 21 -5.84 -1.28 -7.31
N GLU A 22 -7.11 -1.65 -7.26
CA GLU A 22 -7.69 -2.35 -6.12
C GLU A 22 -7.39 -3.85 -6.22
N ALA A 23 -6.86 -4.45 -5.14
CA ALA A 23 -6.43 -5.84 -5.15
C ALA A 23 -6.53 -6.50 -3.78
N GLU A 24 -6.85 -7.79 -3.75
CA GLU A 24 -6.75 -8.60 -2.54
C GLU A 24 -5.27 -8.93 -2.25
N LEU A 25 -4.84 -8.67 -1.02
CA LEU A 25 -3.47 -8.94 -0.57
C LEU A 25 -3.36 -10.28 0.15
N ALA A 26 -4.40 -10.61 0.91
CA ALA A 26 -4.63 -11.84 1.67
C ALA A 26 -6.13 -11.91 2.01
N PRO A 27 -6.66 -13.05 2.47
CA PRO A 27 -8.06 -13.15 2.89
C PRO A 27 -8.44 -12.04 3.88
N GLY A 28 -9.45 -11.24 3.53
CA GLY A 28 -9.92 -10.12 4.35
C GLY A 28 -9.04 -8.86 4.32
N ILE A 29 -7.96 -8.83 3.52
CA ILE A 29 -7.05 -7.69 3.40
C ILE A 29 -6.99 -7.22 1.94
N ARG A 30 -7.35 -5.96 1.69
CA ARG A 30 -7.41 -5.38 0.35
C ARG A 30 -6.61 -4.09 0.26
N ALA A 31 -5.83 -3.94 -0.81
CA ALA A 31 -5.25 -2.66 -1.21
C ALA A 31 -6.32 -1.84 -1.94
N LEU A 32 -6.46 -0.57 -1.56
CA LEU A 32 -7.36 0.40 -2.19
C LEU A 32 -6.53 1.54 -2.78
N PRO A 33 -6.72 1.92 -4.07
CA PRO A 33 -6.03 3.06 -4.64
C PRO A 33 -6.55 4.36 -4.02
N LEU A 34 -5.66 5.18 -3.47
CA LEU A 34 -5.98 6.47 -2.86
C LEU A 34 -5.04 7.56 -3.43
N PRO A 35 -4.98 7.74 -4.76
CA PRO A 35 -3.96 8.57 -5.40
C PRO A 35 -4.09 10.05 -4.97
N GLY A 36 -2.95 10.73 -4.88
CA GLY A 36 -2.88 12.12 -4.45
C GLY A 36 -1.49 12.42 -3.91
N HIS A 37 -1.27 12.11 -2.63
CA HIS A 37 0.01 12.29 -1.94
C HIS A 37 1.21 11.74 -2.75
N THR A 38 1.07 10.53 -3.31
CA THR A 38 1.91 10.03 -4.40
C THR A 38 1.03 9.41 -5.51
N PRO A 39 1.53 9.27 -6.75
CA PRO A 39 0.77 8.61 -7.82
C PRO A 39 0.38 7.15 -7.49
N GLY A 40 1.22 6.46 -6.72
CA GLY A 40 0.99 5.08 -6.28
C GLY A 40 0.42 4.95 -4.86
N HIS A 41 -0.11 6.03 -4.28
CA HIS A 41 -0.63 6.00 -2.91
C HIS A 41 -1.78 5.01 -2.78
N MET A 42 -1.72 4.15 -1.76
CA MET A 42 -2.72 3.13 -1.48
C MET A 42 -3.05 3.09 0.01
N GLY A 43 -4.29 2.76 0.33
CA GLY A 43 -4.69 2.33 1.66
C GLY A 43 -4.80 0.80 1.75
N VAL A 44 -4.80 0.28 2.97
CA VAL A 44 -5.07 -1.14 3.25
C VAL A 44 -6.36 -1.24 4.07
N LEU A 45 -7.38 -1.86 3.47
CA LEU A 45 -8.63 -2.20 4.15
C LEU A 45 -8.51 -3.61 4.72
N ILE A 46 -8.68 -3.72 6.03
CA ILE A 46 -8.79 -4.97 6.76
C ILE A 46 -10.26 -5.16 7.15
N ALA A 47 -10.81 -6.33 6.86
CA ALA A 47 -12.21 -6.65 7.04
C ALA A 47 -12.38 -8.04 7.65
N ASP A 48 -13.15 -8.11 8.74
CA ASP A 48 -13.64 -9.36 9.33
C ASP A 48 -15.12 -9.19 9.69
N ALA A 49 -15.98 -10.11 9.25
CA ALA A 49 -17.43 -10.06 9.40
C ALA A 49 -18.04 -8.65 9.16
N SER A 50 -18.50 -7.97 10.22
CA SER A 50 -19.06 -6.60 10.18
C SER A 50 -18.04 -5.49 10.50
N GLU A 51 -16.84 -5.83 10.94
CA GLU A 51 -15.82 -4.88 11.38
C GLU A 51 -14.86 -4.52 10.23
N ARG A 52 -14.44 -3.26 10.19
CA ARG A 52 -13.57 -2.72 9.13
C ARG A 52 -12.56 -1.74 9.73
N LEU A 53 -11.31 -1.84 9.29
CA LEU A 53 -10.25 -0.87 9.57
C LEU A 53 -9.59 -0.46 8.26
N LEU A 54 -9.48 0.85 8.00
CA LEU A 54 -8.72 1.39 6.88
C LEU A 54 -7.43 2.04 7.39
N ILE A 55 -6.30 1.49 6.98
CA ILE A 55 -4.99 2.14 7.10
C ILE A 55 -4.80 3.01 5.86
N TRP A 56 -5.00 4.32 5.99
CA TRP A 56 -5.03 5.24 4.84
C TRP A 56 -3.67 5.86 4.49
N GLY A 57 -2.64 5.65 5.31
CA GLY A 57 -1.29 6.21 5.11
C GLY A 57 -1.25 7.74 5.20
N ASP A 58 -0.56 8.38 4.28
CA ASP A 58 -0.25 9.82 4.26
C ASP A 58 -1.39 10.67 3.67
N ILE A 59 -2.65 10.39 4.05
CA ILE A 59 -3.80 11.16 3.56
C ILE A 59 -3.92 12.56 4.19
N VAL A 60 -3.65 12.69 5.49
CA VAL A 60 -3.79 13.96 6.22
C VAL A 60 -2.70 14.11 7.28
N HIS A 61 -2.25 15.35 7.46
CA HIS A 61 -1.28 15.78 8.48
C HIS A 61 -1.77 17.12 9.04
N SER A 62 -1.50 17.43 10.31
CA SER A 62 -1.80 18.73 10.93
C SER A 62 -0.64 19.25 11.75
#